data_AF-A0AAW0VTW2-F1
#
_entry.id   AF-A0AAW0VTW2-F1
#
_cell.length_a   1.000
_cell.length_b   1.000
_cell.length_c   1.000
_cell.angle_alpha   90.00
_cell.angle_beta   90.00
_cell.angle_gamma   90.00
#
_symmetry.space_group_name_H-M   'P 1'
#
loop_
_entity.id
_entity.type
_entity.pdbx_description
1 polymer ?
#
loop_
_entity_poly.entity_id
_entity_poly.type
_entity_poly.pdbx_seq_one_letter_code
_entity_poly.pdbx_strand_id
1 'polypeptide(L)'
;MGLHEVSCDLKGLTHSLNLKDDKIIHNAIHLANEYCENWGIPIAQTRRRRIMPGQSAIDSGPTAQEEMNRVIVEIVNRLKTEIEDRSVRLQGLSDRFLFLLNLNSVVTEDEQEREIKNGMFRLCKLL
;
A
#
# COMPACT_ATOMS: atom_id res chain seq x y z
N MET A 1 -10.18 -10.66 -13.94
CA MET A 1 -9.00 -10.08 -13.28
C MET A 1 -8.85 -10.78 -11.95
N GLY A 2 -7.80 -11.57 -11.77
CA GLY A 2 -7.58 -12.39 -10.57
C GLY A 2 -6.99 -11.58 -9.41
N LEU A 3 -7.20 -12.02 -8.17
CA LEU A 3 -6.63 -11.38 -6.96
C LEU A 3 -5.09 -11.26 -7.03
N HIS A 4 -4.44 -12.25 -7.62
CA HIS A 4 -3.00 -12.27 -7.86
C HIS A 4 -2.55 -11.16 -8.82
N GLU A 5 -3.25 -10.96 -9.94
CA GLU A 5 -2.96 -9.91 -10.93
C GLU A 5 -3.05 -8.53 -10.29
N VAL A 6 -4.14 -8.27 -9.54
CA VAL A 6 -4.31 -7.00 -8.81
C VAL A 6 -3.20 -6.78 -7.79
N SER A 7 -2.74 -7.82 -7.09
CA SER A 7 -1.61 -7.69 -6.18
C SER A 7 -0.30 -7.38 -6.92
N CYS A 8 -0.06 -7.96 -8.08
CA CYS A 8 1.11 -7.65 -8.91
C CYS A 8 1.07 -6.20 -9.41
N ASP A 9 -0.10 -5.74 -9.86
CA ASP A 9 -0.31 -4.36 -10.31
C ASP A 9 -0.04 -3.36 -9.18
N LEU A 10 -0.51 -3.64 -7.95
CA LEU A 10 -0.25 -2.79 -6.80
C LEU A 10 1.25 -2.74 -6.44
N LYS A 11 1.97 -3.87 -6.52
CA LYS A 11 3.43 -3.87 -6.32
C LYS A 11 4.15 -3.06 -7.39
N GLY A 12 3.74 -3.20 -8.65
CA GLY A 12 4.26 -2.41 -9.76
C GLY A 12 4.02 -0.91 -9.55
N LEU A 13 2.83 -0.55 -9.07
CA LEU A 13 2.48 0.83 -8.73
C LEU A 13 3.37 1.37 -7.61
N THR A 14 3.54 0.64 -6.50
CA THR A 14 4.45 1.04 -5.40
C THR A 14 5.87 1.26 -5.91
N HIS A 15 6.39 0.35 -6.75
CA HIS A 15 7.71 0.51 -7.34
C HIS A 15 7.81 1.76 -8.23
N SER A 16 6.81 2.01 -9.08
CA SER A 16 6.78 3.20 -9.92
C SER A 16 6.63 4.49 -9.10
N LEU A 17 5.94 4.47 -7.96
CA LEU A 17 5.84 5.61 -7.06
C LEU A 17 7.22 5.91 -6.47
N ASN A 18 7.90 4.90 -5.92
CA ASN A 18 9.24 5.06 -5.34
C ASN A 18 10.27 5.62 -6.33
N LEU A 19 10.21 5.23 -7.61
CA LEU A 19 11.09 5.78 -8.65
C LEU A 19 10.80 7.24 -9.01
N LYS A 20 9.59 7.74 -8.73
CA LYS A 20 9.13 9.07 -9.15
C LYS A 20 8.79 9.97 -7.96
N ASP A 21 9.17 9.58 -6.75
CA ASP A 21 8.82 10.26 -5.51
C ASP A 21 9.15 11.75 -5.55
N ASP A 22 10.40 12.07 -5.85
CA ASP A 22 10.88 13.45 -5.89
C ASP A 22 10.11 14.28 -6.92
N LYS A 23 9.76 13.67 -8.06
CA LYS A 23 9.00 14.33 -9.12
C LYS A 23 7.55 14.59 -8.70
N ILE A 24 6.92 13.62 -8.03
CA ILE A 24 5.54 13.75 -7.53
C ILE A 24 5.50 14.83 -6.44
N ILE A 25 6.43 14.77 -5.49
CA ILE A 25 6.53 15.74 -4.40
C ILE A 25 6.79 17.14 -4.96
N HIS A 26 7.76 17.29 -5.86
CA HIS A 26 8.07 18.56 -6.52
C HIS A 26 6.86 19.13 -7.26
N ASN A 27 6.15 18.32 -8.05
CA ASN A 27 4.97 18.76 -8.78
C ASN A 27 3.81 19.15 -7.84
N ALA A 28 3.61 18.40 -6.75
CA ALA A 28 2.59 18.71 -5.76
C ALA A 28 2.89 20.04 -5.04
N ILE A 29 4.16 20.29 -4.69
CA ILE A 29 4.59 21.56 -4.10
C ILE A 29 4.39 22.70 -5.09
N HIS A 30 4.78 22.52 -6.35
CA HIS A 30 4.57 23.53 -7.40
C HIS A 30 3.09 23.91 -7.53
N LEU A 31 2.20 22.92 -7.63
CA LEU A 31 0.76 23.16 -7.69
C LEU A 31 0.24 23.86 -6.43
N ALA A 32 0.69 23.44 -5.24
CA ALA A 32 0.31 24.08 -4.00
C ALA A 32 0.73 25.56 -3.95
N ASN A 33 1.92 25.89 -4.47
CA ASN A 33 2.38 27.26 -4.59
C ASN A 33 1.52 28.07 -5.56
N GLU A 34 1.20 27.54 -6.74
CA GLU A 34 0.29 28.19 -7.70
C GLU A 34 -1.08 28.47 -7.07
N TYR A 35 -1.66 27.54 -6.32
CA TYR A 35 -2.92 27.75 -5.62
C TYR A 35 -2.81 28.84 -4.54
N CYS A 36 -1.75 28.83 -3.76
CA CYS A 36 -1.50 29.85 -2.75
C CYS A 36 -1.36 31.25 -3.38
N GLU A 37 -0.63 31.38 -4.48
CA GLU A 37 -0.49 32.64 -5.23
C GLU A 37 -1.84 33.11 -5.79
N ASN A 38 -2.60 32.19 -6.41
CA ASN A 38 -3.93 32.48 -6.94
C ASN A 38 -4.92 32.92 -5.86
N TRP A 39 -4.76 32.44 -4.62
CA TRP A 39 -5.58 32.82 -3.48
C TRP A 39 -5.01 34.02 -2.70
N GLY A 40 -3.89 34.59 -3.12
CA GLY A 40 -3.25 35.73 -2.45
C GLY A 40 -2.68 35.38 -1.07
N ILE A 41 -2.35 34.11 -0.81
CA ILE A 41 -1.81 33.64 0.46
C ILE A 41 -0.29 33.81 0.46
N PRO A 42 0.29 34.58 1.41
CA PRO A 42 1.74 34.78 1.46
C PRO A 42 2.45 33.53 1.97
N ILE A 43 3.15 32.81 1.08
CA ILE A 43 3.85 31.55 1.37
C ILE A 43 5.12 31.76 2.23
N ALA A 44 5.82 32.88 2.01
CA ALA A 44 7.09 33.20 2.66
C ALA A 44 6.93 33.94 4.00
N GLN A 45 5.71 34.30 4.42
CA GLN A 45 5.54 34.99 5.70
C GLN A 45 5.50 34.00 6.85
N THR A 46 6.54 34.01 7.68
CA THR A 46 6.49 33.44 9.02
C THR A 46 5.34 34.11 9.78
N ARG A 47 4.41 33.31 10.31
CA ARG A 47 3.32 33.83 11.15
C ARG A 47 3.93 34.74 12.22
N ARG A 48 3.59 36.03 12.20
CA ARG A 48 4.03 36.99 13.23
C ARG A 48 3.42 36.59 14.56
N ARG A 49 4.10 35.71 15.31
CA ARG A 49 3.82 35.49 16.72
C ARG A 49 4.51 36.58 17.52
N ARG A 50 3.85 37.08 18.56
CA ARG A 50 4.52 37.91 19.57
C ARG A 50 5.59 37.04 20.23
N ILE A 51 6.86 37.37 20.00
CA ILE A 51 7.99 36.74 20.66
C ILE A 51 7.91 37.14 22.13
N MET A 52 7.86 36.15 23.03
CA MET A 52 7.91 36.41 24.46
C MET A 52 9.33 36.81 24.87
N PRO A 53 9.52 37.65 25.90
CA PRO A 53 10.86 37.96 26.40
C PRO A 53 11.59 36.67 26.79
N GLY A 54 12.72 36.38 26.14
CA GLY A 54 13.51 35.17 26.36
C GLY A 54 13.32 34.05 25.33
N GLN A 55 12.40 34.17 24.37
CA GLN A 55 12.32 33.25 23.24
C GLN A 55 13.30 33.65 22.13
N SER A 56 13.97 32.65 21.56
CA SER A 56 14.93 32.84 20.47
C SER A 56 14.19 32.82 19.13
N ALA A 57 14.75 33.47 18.10
CA ALA A 57 14.18 33.47 16.74
C ALA A 57 14.08 32.06 16.13
N ILE A 58 14.84 31.10 16.66
CA ILE A 58 14.83 29.68 16.27
C ILE A 58 13.51 28.99 16.69
N ASP A 59 12.81 29.50 17.70
CA ASP A 59 11.48 29.00 18.12
C ASP A 59 10.34 29.55 17.24
N SER A 60 10.67 30.30 16.18
CA SER A 60 9.67 30.69 15.20
C SER A 60 9.11 29.43 14.53
N GLY A 61 7.78 29.31 14.53
CA GLY A 61 7.10 28.16 13.94
C GLY A 61 7.43 28.03 12.45
N PRO A 62 7.25 26.83 11.87
CA PRO A 62 7.58 26.58 10.47
C PRO A 62 6.85 27.55 9.55
N THR A 63 7.52 27.91 8.47
CA THR A 63 6.93 28.71 7.38
C THR A 63 5.82 27.91 6.69
N ALA A 64 4.92 28.60 5.99
CA ALA A 64 3.87 27.91 5.23
C ALA A 64 4.47 26.96 4.18
N GLN A 65 5.61 27.32 3.58
CA GLN A 65 6.34 26.46 2.65
C GLN A 65 6.83 25.17 3.31
N GLU A 66 7.46 25.27 4.48
CA GLU A 66 7.96 24.11 5.22
C GLU A 66 6.82 23.19 5.65
N GLU A 67 5.71 23.76 6.10
CA GLU A 67 4.52 23.00 6.48
C GLU A 67 3.89 22.30 5.28
N MET A 68 3.78 22.98 4.13
CA MET A 68 3.30 22.37 2.88
C MET A 68 4.19 21.20 2.46
N ASN A 69 5.51 21.39 2.48
CA ASN A 69 6.46 20.32 2.15
C ASN A 69 6.27 19.12 3.10
N ARG A 70 6.17 19.37 4.41
CA ARG A 70 5.97 18.31 5.41
C ARG A 70 4.69 17.53 5.14
N VAL A 71 3.57 18.24 4.95
CA VAL A 71 2.25 17.62 4.73
C VAL A 71 2.22 16.82 3.44
N ILE A 72 2.78 17.34 2.35
CA ILE A 72 2.83 16.61 1.06
C ILE A 72 3.64 15.32 1.19
N VAL A 73 4.82 15.39 1.81
CA VAL A 73 5.66 14.21 2.04
C VAL A 73 4.95 13.18 2.93
N GLU A 74 4.29 13.64 4.00
CA GLU A 74 3.52 12.78 4.91
C GLU A 74 2.39 12.05 4.18
N ILE A 75 1.62 12.76 3.35
CA ILE A 75 0.51 12.18 2.57
C ILE A 75 1.03 11.15 1.57
N VAL A 76 2.11 11.46 0.85
CA VAL A 76 2.72 10.53 -0.12
C VAL A 76 3.21 9.27 0.58
N ASN A 77 3.88 9.41 1.72
CA ASN A 77 4.36 8.26 2.49
C ASN A 77 3.20 7.42 3.01
N ARG A 78 2.14 8.05 3.53
CA ARG A 78 0.94 7.33 3.98
C ARG A 78 0.26 6.56 2.86
N LEU A 79 0.16 7.15 1.67
CA LEU A 79 -0.40 6.49 0.49
C LEU A 79 0.41 5.26 0.09
N LYS A 80 1.75 5.33 0.12
CA LYS A 80 2.61 4.18 -0.16
C LYS A 80 2.37 3.04 0.82
N THR A 81 2.39 3.34 2.12
CA THR A 81 2.15 2.33 3.16
C THR A 81 0.79 1.67 2.96
N GLU A 82 -0.24 2.45 2.64
CA GLU A 82 -1.57 1.89 2.42
C GLU A 82 -1.66 1.01 1.16
N ILE A 83 -0.98 1.38 0.07
CA ILE A 83 -0.90 0.54 -1.15
C ILE A 83 -0.16 -0.77 -0.83
N GLU A 84 0.94 -0.70 -0.10
CA GLU A 84 1.72 -1.86 0.30
C GLU A 84 0.92 -2.81 1.20
N ASP A 85 0.27 -2.27 2.24
CA ASP A 85 -0.61 -3.05 3.13
C ASP A 85 -1.78 -3.70 2.38
N ARG A 86 -2.36 -3.01 1.40
CA ARG A 86 -3.41 -3.58 0.53
C ARG A 86 -2.85 -4.69 -0.35
N SER A 87 -1.66 -4.52 -0.93
CA SER A 87 -1.01 -5.55 -1.73
C SER A 87 -0.72 -6.81 -0.90
N VAL A 88 -0.16 -6.67 0.30
CA VAL A 88 0.12 -7.81 1.20
C VAL A 88 -1.17 -8.54 1.57
N ARG A 89 -2.24 -7.80 1.89
CA ARG A 89 -3.54 -8.41 2.20
C ARG A 89 -4.14 -9.15 1.01
N LEU A 90 -4.06 -8.59 -0.20
CA LEU A 90 -4.57 -9.23 -1.41
C LEU A 90 -3.77 -10.49 -1.77
N GLN A 91 -2.45 -10.45 -1.60
CA GLN A 91 -1.61 -11.62 -1.78
C GLN A 91 -1.98 -12.73 -0.78
N GLY A 92 -2.10 -12.40 0.51
CA GLY A 92 -2.51 -13.37 1.53
C GLY A 92 -3.91 -13.96 1.29
N LEU A 93 -4.85 -13.18 0.73
CA LEU A 93 -6.14 -13.70 0.28
C LEU A 93 -5.98 -14.64 -0.90
N SER A 94 -5.20 -14.26 -1.91
CA SER A 94 -4.92 -15.10 -3.08
C SER A 94 -4.33 -16.45 -2.67
N ASP A 95 -3.37 -16.47 -1.75
CA ASP A 95 -2.73 -17.69 -1.26
C ASP A 95 -3.71 -18.60 -0.53
N ARG A 96 -4.60 -18.03 0.30
CA ARG A 96 -5.65 -18.79 1.00
C ARG A 96 -6.69 -19.34 0.04
N PHE A 97 -7.10 -18.59 -0.97
CA PHE A 97 -8.04 -19.08 -1.98
C PHE A 97 -7.41 -20.18 -2.85
N LEU A 98 -6.13 -20.05 -3.22
CA LEU A 98 -5.41 -21.10 -3.94
C LEU A 98 -5.31 -22.38 -3.10
N PHE A 99 -5.07 -22.25 -1.79
CA PHE A 99 -5.11 -23.39 -0.87
C PHE A 99 -6.49 -24.06 -0.83
N LEU A 100 -7.59 -23.29 -0.70
CA LEU A 100 -8.95 -23.84 -0.69
C LEU A 100 -9.32 -24.52 -2.02
N LEU A 101 -8.87 -23.97 -3.15
CA LEU A 101 -9.09 -24.58 -4.46
C LEU A 101 -8.27 -25.87 -4.64
N ASN A 102 -7.05 -25.92 -4.10
CA ASN A 102 -6.23 -27.14 -4.07
C ASN A 102 -6.73 -28.18 -3.05
N LEU A 103 -7.50 -27.82 -2.02
CA LEU A 103 -8.11 -28.83 -1.16
C LEU A 103 -9.05 -29.76 -1.94
N ASN A 104 -9.71 -29.27 -2.99
CA ASN A 104 -10.53 -30.14 -3.83
C ASN A 104 -9.70 -31.22 -4.53
N SER A 105 -8.45 -30.94 -4.93
CA SER A 105 -7.57 -31.97 -5.49
C SER A 105 -7.12 -32.97 -4.43
N VAL A 106 -6.85 -32.50 -3.20
CA VAL A 106 -6.49 -33.38 -2.06
C VAL A 106 -7.65 -34.30 -1.65
N VAL A 107 -8.89 -33.80 -1.62
CA VAL A 107 -10.08 -34.61 -1.29
C VAL A 107 -10.34 -35.67 -2.37
N THR A 108 -10.12 -35.34 -3.65
CA THR A 108 -10.27 -36.31 -4.74
C THR A 108 -9.21 -37.41 -4.74
N GLU A 109 -7.98 -37.10 -4.29
CA GLU A 109 -6.92 -38.11 -4.15
C GLU A 109 -7.25 -39.13 -3.03
N ASP A 110 -7.81 -38.67 -1.91
CA ASP A 110 -8.25 -39.53 -0.79
C ASP A 110 -9.47 -40.41 -1.13
N GLU A 111 -10.31 -39.99 -2.08
CA GLU A 111 -11.43 -40.80 -2.58
C GLU A 111 -10.96 -41.86 -3.59
N GLN A 112 -10.02 -41.52 -4.49
CA GLN A 112 -9.40 -42.48 -5.39
C GLN A 112 -8.60 -43.56 -4.64
N GLU A 113 -7.85 -43.18 -3.60
CA GLU A 113 -7.14 -44.16 -2.77
C GLU A 113 -8.09 -45.11 -2.01
N ARG A 114 -9.24 -44.60 -1.55
CA ARG A 114 -10.28 -45.41 -0.89
C ARG A 114 -10.99 -46.35 -1.86
N GLU A 115 -11.25 -45.93 -3.10
CA GLU A 115 -11.80 -46.83 -4.14
C GLU A 115 -10.80 -47.91 -4.56
N ILE A 116 -9.52 -47.59 -4.70
CA ILE A 116 -8.47 -48.57 -5.01
C ILE A 116 -8.34 -49.59 -3.88
N LYS A 117 -8.29 -49.15 -2.62
CA LYS A 117 -8.24 -50.06 -1.46
C LYS A 117 -9.50 -50.93 -1.38
N ASN A 118 -10.69 -50.37 -1.57
CA ASN A 118 -11.94 -51.13 -1.54
C ASN A 118 -12.11 -52.10 -2.72
N GLY A 119 -11.63 -51.75 -3.92
CA GLY A 119 -11.59 -52.62 -5.08
C GLY A 119 -10.61 -53.79 -4.90
N MET A 120 -9.45 -53.54 -4.30
CA MET A 120 -8.45 -54.56 -3.99
C MET A 120 -8.95 -55.54 -2.90
N PHE A 121 -9.67 -55.05 -1.88
CA PHE A 121 -10.32 -55.90 -0.87
C PHE A 121 -11.43 -56.80 -1.44
N ARG A 122 -12.10 -56.40 -2.53
CA ARG A 122 -13.10 -57.24 -3.22
C ARG A 122 -12.46 -58.35 -4.06
N LEU A 123 -11.33 -58.07 -4.70
CA LEU A 123 -10.56 -59.07 -5.46
C LEU A 123 -9.95 -60.15 -4.54
N CYS A 124 -9.48 -59.79 -3.35
CA CYS A 124 -8.94 -60.76 -2.39
C CYS A 124 -9.98 -61.65 -1.68
N LYS A 125 -11.29 -61.38 -1.85
CA LYS A 125 -12.38 -62.24 -1.32
C LYS A 125 -12.92 -63.26 -2.34
N LEU A 126 -12.46 -63.19 -3.58
CA LEU A 126 -12.88 -64.06 -4.70
C LEU A 126 -11.82 -65.12 -5.08
N LEU A 127 -10.69 -65.12 -4.37
CA LEU A 127 -9.67 -66.19 -4.37
C LEU A 127 -9.75 -66.94 -3.04
#